data_AF-A0A3A4WGU2-F1
#
_entry.id   AF-A0A3A4WGU2-F1
#
_cell.length_a   1.000
_cell.length_b   1.000
_cell.length_c   1.000
_cell.angle_alpha   90.00
_cell.angle_beta   90.00
_cell.angle_gamma   90.00
#
_symmetry.space_group_name_H-M   'P 1'
#
loop_
_entity.id
_entity.type
_entity.pdbx_description
1 polymer ?
#
loop_
_entity_poly.entity_id
_entity_poly.type
_entity_poly.pdbx_seq_one_letter_code
_entity_poly.pdbx_strand_id
1 'polypeptide(L)'
;MSMFSKEDLINRVGDIKVLPFVARKVLETLKDESCTIDDLSNIIEKDQAIAARVLKISNSAMYGLRHEVTSLHQAILVLGFKTIRSLVLSVSTRGLYKSFGMKEKILWDHSVGAAIAAKMISAGFGSEVGEVSFIGGLMHDFGKVVMNNETPDVFGEVIMKIYNEDIESIAAEEEIYGFNHTEIGARVIEKWGFAPLLVSILENHHLNNLKLQDIKDEAVAKSIAIVNLADNVCKVLGIGYRSPNEAIKLHELPPAVFLNIEKNKLALLTGNIQETYDREKSVFE
;
A
#
# COMPACT_ATOMS: atom_id res chain seq x y z
N MET A 1 14.33 13.61 23.79
CA MET A 1 13.86 14.83 23.11
C MET A 1 14.35 14.77 21.66
N SER A 2 13.40 14.70 20.73
CA SER A 2 13.51 14.30 19.32
C SER A 2 14.81 14.71 18.61
N MET A 3 15.53 13.73 18.04
CA MET A 3 16.77 13.97 17.29
C MET A 3 16.56 14.08 15.76
N PHE A 4 15.32 13.92 15.25
CA PHE A 4 15.02 14.01 13.82
C PHE A 4 13.74 14.83 13.57
N SER A 5 13.85 15.88 12.77
CA SER A 5 12.67 16.59 12.26
C SER A 5 11.97 15.77 11.17
N LYS A 6 10.70 16.09 10.91
CA LYS A 6 9.93 15.53 9.77
C LYS A 6 10.72 15.63 8.46
N GLU A 7 11.34 16.78 8.21
CA GLU A 7 12.14 17.03 7.01
C GLU A 7 13.41 16.18 6.96
N ASP A 8 14.05 15.88 8.09
CA ASP A 8 15.24 15.03 8.11
C ASP A 8 14.92 13.60 7.64
N LEU A 9 13.81 13.03 8.11
CA LEU A 9 13.35 11.71 7.69
C LEU A 9 12.99 11.69 6.20
N ILE A 10 12.22 12.69 5.74
CA ILE A 10 11.82 12.80 4.34
C ILE A 10 13.05 12.98 3.44
N ASN A 11 14.05 13.77 3.84
CA ASN A 11 15.23 14.02 3.01
C ASN A 11 16.17 12.83 2.94
N ARG A 12 16.31 12.04 4.01
CA ARG A 12 17.13 10.82 4.00
C ARG A 12 16.60 9.75 3.06
N VAL A 13 15.29 9.55 3.03
CA VAL A 13 14.66 8.48 2.24
C VAL A 13 14.10 8.96 0.90
N GLY A 14 13.76 10.25 0.80
CA GLY A 14 13.22 10.88 -0.41
C GLY A 14 14.22 10.98 -1.57
N ASP A 15 15.52 10.74 -1.36
CA ASP A 15 16.45 10.57 -2.47
C ASP A 15 16.16 9.23 -3.17
N ILE A 16 15.86 9.27 -4.47
CA ILE A 16 15.63 8.10 -5.33
C ILE A 16 16.82 7.11 -5.29
N LYS A 17 17.99 7.55 -4.81
CA LYS A 17 19.16 6.70 -4.57
C LYS A 17 18.92 5.57 -3.56
N VAL A 18 17.91 5.68 -2.71
CA VAL A 18 17.55 4.64 -1.73
C VAL A 18 16.81 3.47 -2.39
N LEU A 19 16.18 3.68 -3.54
CA LEU A 19 15.51 2.61 -4.28
C LEU A 19 16.53 1.64 -4.91
N PRO A 20 16.18 0.34 -4.99
CA PRO A 20 16.94 -0.63 -5.80
C PRO A 20 17.16 -0.12 -7.22
N PHE A 21 18.30 -0.48 -7.81
CA PHE A 21 18.70 0.00 -9.14
C PHE A 21 17.60 -0.20 -10.19
N VAL A 22 16.94 -1.35 -10.19
CA VAL A 22 15.84 -1.66 -11.13
C VAL A 22 14.64 -0.74 -10.92
N ALA A 23 14.20 -0.53 -9.69
CA ALA A 23 13.09 0.38 -9.39
C ALA A 23 13.38 1.82 -9.83
N ARG A 24 14.61 2.29 -9.58
CA ARG A 24 15.07 3.61 -10.05
C ARG A 24 15.09 3.70 -11.58
N LYS A 25 15.63 2.68 -12.25
CA LYS A 25 15.69 2.66 -13.72
C LYS A 25 14.30 2.61 -14.35
N VAL A 26 13.36 1.86 -13.77
CA VAL A 26 11.95 1.88 -14.20
C VAL A 26 11.36 3.29 -14.09
N LEU A 27 11.60 3.99 -12.97
CA LEU A 27 11.14 5.37 -12.81
C LEU A 27 11.78 6.34 -13.81
N GLU A 28 13.08 6.19 -14.09
CA GLU A 28 13.80 7.03 -15.05
C GLU A 28 13.30 6.79 -16.49
N THR A 29 13.17 5.53 -16.90
CA THR A 29 12.78 5.15 -18.26
C THR A 29 11.33 5.53 -18.58
N LEU A 30 10.42 5.48 -17.61
CA LEU A 30 9.03 5.89 -17.81
C LEU A 30 8.81 7.41 -17.90
N LYS A 31 9.87 8.22 -17.73
CA LYS A 31 9.81 9.65 -18.06
C LYS A 31 9.90 9.91 -19.56
N ASP A 32 10.37 8.93 -20.32
CA ASP A 32 10.43 8.99 -21.78
C ASP A 32 9.11 8.52 -22.38
N GLU A 33 8.41 9.39 -23.10
CA GLU A 33 7.15 9.07 -23.79
C GLU A 33 7.32 8.04 -24.91
N SER A 34 8.56 7.81 -25.37
CA SER A 34 8.90 6.80 -26.38
C SER A 34 9.27 5.43 -25.79
N CYS A 35 9.19 5.26 -24.47
CA CYS A 35 9.47 4.01 -23.77
C CYS A 35 8.65 2.84 -24.34
N THR A 36 9.36 1.75 -24.69
CA THR A 36 8.76 0.53 -25.20
C THR A 36 8.57 -0.52 -24.10
N ILE A 37 7.76 -1.54 -24.39
CA ILE A 37 7.59 -2.69 -23.50
C ILE A 37 8.92 -3.40 -23.27
N ASP A 38 9.74 -3.53 -24.33
CA ASP A 38 11.03 -4.18 -24.27
C ASP A 38 12.02 -3.42 -23.38
N ASP A 39 12.01 -2.08 -23.42
CA ASP A 39 12.84 -1.26 -22.52
C ASP A 39 12.56 -1.59 -21.06
N LEU A 40 11.27 -1.65 -20.70
CA LEU A 40 10.88 -1.93 -19.33
C LEU A 40 11.11 -3.39 -18.93
N SER A 41 10.81 -4.35 -19.81
CA SER A 41 11.07 -5.78 -19.56
C SER A 41 12.55 -6.00 -19.30
N ASN A 42 13.43 -5.48 -20.16
CA ASN A 42 14.88 -5.61 -20.05
C ASN A 42 15.45 -4.95 -18.78
N ILE A 43 14.80 -3.91 -18.25
CA ILE A 43 15.19 -3.30 -16.98
C ILE A 43 14.78 -4.18 -15.81
N ILE A 44 13.54 -4.67 -15.79
CA ILE A 44 13.01 -5.47 -14.69
C ILE A 44 13.75 -6.82 -14.60
N GLU A 45 14.10 -7.42 -15.73
CA GLU A 45 14.85 -8.69 -15.81
C GLU A 45 16.23 -8.64 -15.15
N LYS A 46 16.80 -7.44 -14.95
CA LYS A 46 18.10 -7.27 -14.26
C LYS A 46 18.03 -7.62 -12.77
N ASP A 47 16.84 -7.70 -12.19
CA ASP A 47 16.63 -8.16 -10.82
C ASP A 47 15.64 -9.34 -10.83
N GLN A 48 16.19 -10.55 -10.71
CA GLN A 48 15.42 -11.78 -10.75
C GLN A 48 14.35 -11.87 -9.65
N ALA A 49 14.59 -11.25 -8.48
CA ALA A 49 13.63 -11.28 -7.39
C ALA A 49 12.44 -10.35 -7.67
N ILE A 50 12.69 -9.13 -8.17
CA ILE A 50 11.64 -8.22 -8.61
C ILE A 50 10.86 -8.82 -9.79
N ALA A 51 11.57 -9.36 -10.80
CA ALA A 51 10.96 -10.00 -11.96
C ALA A 51 10.02 -11.14 -11.55
N ALA A 52 10.49 -12.05 -10.70
CA ALA A 52 9.69 -13.17 -10.20
C ALA A 52 8.43 -12.68 -9.45
N ARG A 53 8.56 -11.67 -8.58
CA ARG A 53 7.41 -11.11 -7.84
C ARG A 53 6.42 -10.42 -8.76
N VAL A 54 6.89 -9.63 -9.73
CA VAL A 54 6.01 -9.00 -10.72
C VAL A 54 5.20 -10.06 -11.45
N LEU A 55 5.84 -11.13 -11.94
CA LEU A 55 5.16 -12.24 -12.60
C LEU A 55 4.17 -12.97 -11.69
N LYS A 56 4.57 -13.29 -10.45
CA LYS A 56 3.71 -13.98 -9.47
C LYS A 56 2.47 -13.15 -9.13
N ILE A 57 2.64 -11.84 -8.92
CA ILE A 57 1.53 -10.93 -8.64
C ILE A 57 0.66 -10.74 -9.89
N SER A 58 1.24 -10.65 -11.08
CA SER A 58 0.49 -10.56 -12.34
C SER A 58 -0.40 -11.78 -12.58
N ASN A 59 0.05 -12.95 -12.14
CA ASN A 59 -0.70 -14.21 -12.21
C ASN A 59 -1.65 -14.46 -11.03
N SER A 60 -1.65 -13.59 -10.01
CA SER A 60 -2.51 -13.77 -8.85
C SER A 60 -3.99 -13.65 -9.23
N ALA A 61 -4.85 -14.27 -8.41
CA ALA A 61 -6.31 -14.17 -8.57
C ALA A 61 -6.82 -12.72 -8.64
N MET A 62 -6.03 -11.75 -8.16
CA MET A 62 -6.35 -10.32 -8.16
C MET A 62 -6.47 -9.72 -9.56
N TYR A 63 -5.71 -10.20 -10.54
CA TYR A 63 -5.80 -9.72 -11.93
C TYR A 63 -6.76 -10.53 -12.79
N GLY A 64 -7.20 -11.71 -12.32
CA GLY A 64 -8.27 -12.50 -12.97
C GLY A 64 -7.98 -12.85 -14.43
N LEU A 65 -6.69 -13.03 -14.78
CA LEU A 65 -6.27 -13.30 -16.15
C LEU A 65 -6.70 -14.70 -16.59
N ARG A 66 -7.23 -14.83 -17.81
CA ARG A 66 -7.67 -16.12 -18.38
C ARG A 66 -6.52 -17.04 -18.74
N HIS A 67 -5.35 -16.47 -19.00
CA HIS A 67 -4.15 -17.18 -19.39
C HIS A 67 -3.02 -16.75 -18.48
N GLU A 68 -2.16 -17.71 -18.15
CA GLU A 68 -0.94 -17.46 -17.39
C GLU A 68 -0.03 -16.48 -18.15
N VAL A 69 0.51 -15.53 -17.40
CA VAL A 69 1.55 -14.60 -17.84
C VAL A 69 2.90 -15.27 -17.64
N THR A 70 3.58 -15.59 -18.73
CA THR A 70 4.85 -16.33 -18.71
C THR A 70 6.07 -15.44 -18.94
N SER A 71 5.88 -14.15 -19.22
CA SER A 71 6.97 -13.19 -19.45
C SER A 71 6.63 -11.78 -18.95
N LEU A 72 7.67 -11.00 -18.65
CA LEU A 72 7.52 -9.61 -18.22
C LEU A 72 6.94 -8.74 -19.34
N HIS A 73 7.32 -9.00 -20.59
CA HIS A 73 6.70 -8.38 -21.76
C HIS A 73 5.17 -8.59 -21.76
N GLN A 74 4.70 -9.82 -21.52
CA GLN A 74 3.26 -10.12 -21.43
C GLN A 74 2.62 -9.44 -20.22
N ALA A 75 3.30 -9.41 -19.06
CA ALA A 75 2.81 -8.69 -17.87
C ALA A 75 2.59 -7.20 -18.16
N ILE A 76 3.56 -6.55 -18.82
CA ILE A 76 3.49 -5.13 -19.18
C ILE A 76 2.42 -4.88 -20.24
N LEU A 77 2.26 -5.77 -21.21
CA LEU A 77 1.22 -5.65 -22.23
C LEU A 77 -0.19 -5.70 -21.62
N VAL A 78 -0.40 -6.59 -20.65
CA VAL A 78 -1.72 -6.82 -20.03
C VAL A 78 -2.03 -5.77 -18.96
N LEU A 79 -1.05 -5.42 -18.12
CA LEU A 79 -1.24 -4.51 -16.99
C LEU A 79 -0.98 -3.05 -17.35
N GLY A 80 -0.21 -2.78 -18.40
CA GLY A 80 0.21 -1.45 -18.81
C GLY A 80 1.35 -0.87 -17.97
N PHE A 81 2.00 0.16 -18.53
CA PHE A 81 3.17 0.81 -17.93
C PHE A 81 2.92 1.40 -16.54
N LYS A 82 1.74 2.03 -16.33
CA LYS A 82 1.40 2.67 -15.05
C LYS A 82 1.33 1.64 -13.92
N THR A 83 0.67 0.51 -14.16
CA THR A 83 0.51 -0.57 -13.18
C THR A 83 1.83 -1.26 -12.91
N ILE A 84 2.63 -1.56 -13.94
CA ILE A 84 3.96 -2.14 -13.75
C ILE A 84 4.89 -1.22 -12.97
N ARG A 85 4.86 0.09 -13.25
CA ARG A 85 5.63 1.08 -12.46
C ARG A 85 5.32 0.96 -10.98
N SER A 86 4.03 1.07 -10.66
CA SER A 86 3.55 1.01 -9.28
C SER A 86 3.88 -0.33 -8.64
N LEU A 87 3.73 -1.43 -9.38
CA LEU A 87 4.01 -2.78 -8.91
C LEU A 87 5.49 -3.02 -8.66
N VAL A 88 6.38 -2.65 -9.58
CA VAL A 88 7.84 -2.76 -9.41
C VAL A 88 8.28 -2.00 -8.16
N LEU A 89 7.79 -0.78 -7.97
CA LEU A 89 8.16 0.01 -6.80
C LEU A 89 7.59 -0.60 -5.51
N SER A 90 6.33 -1.02 -5.56
CA SER A 90 5.64 -1.74 -4.49
C SER A 90 6.37 -3.00 -4.04
N VAL A 91 6.81 -3.85 -4.96
CA VAL A 91 7.56 -5.07 -4.59
C VAL A 91 9.00 -4.76 -4.18
N SER A 92 9.50 -3.59 -4.56
CA SER A 92 10.81 -3.10 -4.14
C SER A 92 10.78 -2.54 -2.72
N THR A 93 9.62 -2.10 -2.21
CA THR A 93 9.51 -1.61 -0.81
C THR A 93 9.82 -2.70 0.20
N ARG A 94 9.54 -3.97 -0.11
CA ARG A 94 9.98 -5.09 0.74
C ARG A 94 11.51 -5.12 0.90
N GLY A 95 12.25 -4.80 -0.16
CA GLY A 95 13.71 -4.70 -0.11
C GLY A 95 14.22 -3.47 0.66
N LEU A 96 13.33 -2.55 1.03
CA LEU A 96 13.69 -1.37 1.82
C LEU A 96 13.72 -1.66 3.32
N TYR A 97 13.09 -2.73 3.82
CA TYR A 97 13.23 -3.13 5.22
C TYR A 97 14.70 -3.47 5.51
N LYS A 98 15.35 -2.70 6.39
CA LYS A 98 16.78 -2.91 6.75
C LYS A 98 17.00 -4.20 7.54
N SER A 99 15.97 -4.63 8.26
CA SER A 99 15.90 -5.89 9.00
C SER A 99 14.53 -6.51 8.80
N PHE A 100 14.43 -7.85 8.82
CA PHE A 100 13.13 -8.53 8.73
C PHE A 100 12.88 -9.33 10.00
N GLY A 101 12.40 -8.64 11.04
CA GLY A 101 11.97 -9.22 12.30
C GLY A 101 10.45 -9.34 12.39
N MET A 102 9.94 -9.55 13.60
CA MET A 102 8.50 -9.70 13.84
C MET A 102 7.72 -8.42 13.49
N LYS A 103 8.27 -7.24 13.79
CA LYS A 103 7.62 -5.94 13.50
C LYS A 103 7.42 -5.74 12.01
N GLU A 104 8.47 -5.98 11.23
CA GLU A 104 8.44 -5.80 9.77
C GLU A 104 7.55 -6.85 9.10
N LYS A 105 7.54 -8.08 9.62
CA LYS A 105 6.58 -9.09 9.16
C LYS A 105 5.13 -8.66 9.40
N ILE A 106 4.81 -8.14 10.58
CA ILE A 106 3.45 -7.66 10.90
C ILE A 106 3.04 -6.52 9.97
N LEU A 107 3.92 -5.52 9.76
CA LEU A 107 3.66 -4.42 8.81
C LEU A 107 3.47 -4.94 7.39
N TRP A 108 4.29 -5.90 6.95
CA TRP A 108 4.16 -6.50 5.62
C TRP A 108 2.86 -7.28 5.46
N ASP A 109 2.51 -8.11 6.43
CA ASP A 109 1.26 -8.87 6.45
C ASP A 109 0.05 -7.93 6.36
N HIS A 110 0.08 -6.81 7.10
CA HIS A 110 -0.93 -5.75 7.04
C HIS A 110 -1.05 -5.15 5.63
N SER A 111 0.07 -4.70 5.05
CA SER A 111 0.11 -4.14 3.70
C SER A 111 -0.46 -5.10 2.66
N VAL A 112 -0.12 -6.39 2.72
CA VAL A 112 -0.63 -7.40 1.79
C VAL A 112 -2.12 -7.62 1.98
N GLY A 113 -2.59 -7.73 3.23
CA GLY A 113 -4.01 -7.84 3.56
C GLY A 113 -4.81 -6.66 3.01
N ALA A 114 -4.32 -5.43 3.24
CA ALA A 114 -4.95 -4.21 2.78
C ALA A 114 -4.96 -4.11 1.24
N ALA A 115 -3.90 -4.54 0.56
CA ALA A 115 -3.86 -4.60 -0.91
C ALA A 115 -4.94 -5.53 -1.48
N ILE A 116 -5.03 -6.76 -0.94
CA ILE A 116 -6.04 -7.75 -1.35
C ILE A 116 -7.45 -7.23 -1.06
N ALA A 117 -7.68 -6.71 0.15
CA ALA A 117 -8.96 -6.14 0.53
C ALA A 117 -9.36 -4.97 -0.39
N ALA A 118 -8.44 -4.03 -0.64
CA ALA A 118 -8.68 -2.90 -1.52
C ALA A 118 -9.02 -3.33 -2.95
N LYS A 119 -8.30 -4.33 -3.49
CA LYS A 119 -8.62 -4.87 -4.81
C LYS A 119 -10.01 -5.47 -4.87
N MET A 120 -10.38 -6.27 -3.87
CA MET A 120 -11.68 -6.94 -3.85
C MET A 120 -12.84 -5.96 -3.61
N ILE A 121 -12.66 -4.96 -2.74
CA ILE A 121 -13.63 -3.88 -2.51
C ILE A 121 -13.80 -3.03 -3.76
N SER A 122 -12.71 -2.76 -4.49
CA SER A 122 -12.75 -1.96 -5.73
C SER A 122 -13.46 -2.66 -6.90
N ALA A 123 -13.82 -3.94 -6.75
CA ALA A 123 -14.49 -4.71 -7.80
C ALA A 123 -15.83 -4.06 -8.19
N GLY A 124 -15.86 -3.48 -9.39
CA GLY A 124 -17.03 -2.77 -9.93
C GLY A 124 -16.90 -1.24 -9.99
N PHE A 125 -15.80 -0.67 -9.50
CA PHE A 125 -15.54 0.78 -9.56
C PHE A 125 -14.66 1.22 -10.76
N GLY A 126 -14.39 0.31 -11.69
CA GLY A 126 -13.53 0.55 -12.86
C GLY A 126 -12.09 0.08 -12.66
N SER A 127 -11.40 -0.20 -13.77
CA SER A 127 -10.02 -0.73 -13.73
C SER A 127 -9.03 0.24 -13.10
N GLU A 128 -9.13 1.53 -13.43
CA GLU A 128 -8.24 2.57 -12.90
C GLU A 128 -8.32 2.68 -11.37
N VAL A 129 -9.53 2.78 -10.82
CA VAL A 129 -9.77 2.80 -9.36
C VAL A 129 -9.27 1.49 -8.72
N GLY A 130 -9.50 0.34 -9.36
CA GLY A 130 -9.08 -0.93 -8.79
C GLY A 130 -7.58 -1.18 -8.79
N GLU A 131 -6.86 -0.71 -9.81
CA GLU A 131 -5.40 -0.79 -9.86
C GLU A 131 -4.76 0.13 -8.82
N VAL A 132 -5.20 1.38 -8.77
CA VAL A 132 -4.62 2.34 -7.82
C VAL A 132 -4.99 2.02 -6.37
N SER A 133 -6.19 1.47 -6.11
CA SER A 133 -6.59 1.03 -4.77
C SER A 133 -5.77 -0.17 -4.29
N PHE A 134 -5.45 -1.12 -5.16
CA PHE A 134 -4.58 -2.25 -4.80
C PHE A 134 -3.18 -1.78 -4.39
N ILE A 135 -2.57 -0.91 -5.19
CA ILE A 135 -1.26 -0.31 -4.88
C ILE A 135 -1.35 0.56 -3.63
N GLY A 136 -2.44 1.34 -3.51
CA GLY A 136 -2.76 2.13 -2.33
C GLY A 136 -2.81 1.28 -1.06
N GLY A 137 -3.54 0.17 -1.08
CA GLY A 137 -3.60 -0.78 0.03
C GLY A 137 -2.23 -1.35 0.39
N LEU A 138 -1.37 -1.65 -0.58
CA LEU A 138 -0.02 -2.14 -0.28
C LEU A 138 0.89 -1.04 0.31
N MET A 139 0.74 0.20 -0.15
CA MET A 139 1.65 1.31 0.17
C MET A 139 1.14 2.28 1.25
N HIS A 140 -0.12 2.17 1.70
CA HIS A 140 -0.75 3.17 2.57
C HIS A 140 0.07 3.47 3.84
N ASP A 141 0.63 2.41 4.43
CA ASP A 141 1.43 2.46 5.65
C ASP A 141 2.94 2.61 5.41
N PHE A 142 3.36 2.96 4.18
CA PHE A 142 4.78 3.05 3.85
C PHE A 142 5.57 4.01 4.76
N GLY A 143 4.93 5.05 5.30
CA GLY A 143 5.55 5.92 6.29
C GLY A 143 6.01 5.19 7.56
N LYS A 144 5.31 4.15 8.02
CA LYS A 144 5.72 3.32 9.15
C LYS A 144 7.01 2.57 8.86
N VAL A 145 7.18 2.10 7.63
CA VAL A 145 8.43 1.46 7.16
C VAL A 145 9.59 2.43 7.22
N VAL A 146 9.39 3.66 6.74
CA VAL A 146 10.39 4.73 6.79
C VAL A 146 10.76 5.05 8.25
N MET A 147 9.77 5.28 9.11
CA MET A 147 9.98 5.60 10.52
C MET A 147 10.72 4.47 11.26
N ASN A 148 10.36 3.21 11.03
CA ASN A 148 11.02 2.05 11.63
C ASN A 148 12.46 1.88 11.13
N ASN A 149 12.73 2.08 9.83
CA ASN A 149 14.08 1.91 9.27
C ASN A 149 15.05 3.02 9.70
N GLU A 150 14.56 4.25 9.84
CA GLU A 150 15.42 5.39 10.16
C GLU A 150 15.53 5.63 11.67
N THR A 151 14.49 5.27 12.42
CA THR A 151 14.42 5.47 13.88
C THR A 151 13.82 4.24 14.58
N PRO A 152 14.46 3.05 14.48
CA PRO A 152 13.88 1.79 14.96
C PRO A 152 13.56 1.78 16.46
N ASP A 153 14.36 2.48 17.27
CA ASP A 153 14.15 2.59 18.71
C ASP A 153 12.93 3.47 19.03
N VAL A 154 12.84 4.66 18.41
CA VAL A 154 11.72 5.60 18.60
C VAL A 154 10.41 5.01 18.06
N PHE A 155 10.45 4.34 16.90
CA PHE A 155 9.28 3.64 16.38
C PHE A 155 8.89 2.47 17.29
N GLY A 156 9.85 1.84 17.95
CA GLY A 156 9.60 0.87 19.02
C GLY A 156 8.78 1.46 20.19
N GLU A 157 9.04 2.71 20.58
CA GLU A 157 8.25 3.43 21.59
C GLU A 157 6.80 3.64 21.14
N VAL A 158 6.57 4.00 19.88
CA VAL A 158 5.22 4.11 19.29
C VAL A 158 4.48 2.78 19.41
N ILE A 159 5.11 1.68 18.98
CA ILE A 159 4.50 0.35 19.06
C ILE A 159 4.17 -0.03 20.50
N MET A 160 5.07 0.22 21.46
CA MET A 160 4.82 -0.04 22.87
C MET A 160 3.63 0.77 23.40
N LYS A 161 3.52 2.04 23.02
CA LYS A 161 2.44 2.93 23.44
C LYS A 161 1.08 2.47 22.91
N ILE A 162 1.00 2.13 21.62
CA ILE A 162 -0.20 1.54 21.00
C ILE A 162 -0.67 0.32 21.81
N TYR A 163 0.25 -0.60 22.15
CA TYR A 163 -0.13 -1.82 22.88
C TYR A 163 -0.46 -1.62 24.36
N ASN A 164 0.18 -0.66 25.03
CA ASN A 164 0.00 -0.44 26.46
C ASN A 164 -1.21 0.45 26.77
N GLU A 165 -1.55 1.37 25.87
CA GLU A 165 -2.58 2.39 26.08
C GLU A 165 -3.83 2.19 25.21
N ASP A 166 -3.81 1.23 24.29
CA ASP A 166 -4.93 0.91 23.38
C ASP A 166 -5.39 2.13 22.57
N ILE A 167 -4.42 2.86 22.00
CA ILE A 167 -4.65 4.05 21.18
C ILE A 167 -4.31 3.80 19.70
N GLU A 168 -4.94 4.56 18.80
CA GLU A 168 -4.68 4.48 17.36
C GLU A 168 -3.25 4.94 17.00
N SER A 169 -2.71 4.34 15.92
CA SER A 169 -1.33 4.58 15.46
C SER A 169 -1.01 6.06 15.26
N ILE A 170 -1.92 6.82 14.63
CA ILE A 170 -1.72 8.25 14.38
C ILE A 170 -1.54 9.04 15.68
N ALA A 171 -2.37 8.78 16.69
CA ALA A 171 -2.27 9.49 17.96
C ALA A 171 -0.95 9.18 18.66
N ALA A 172 -0.54 7.90 18.68
CA ALA A 172 0.74 7.49 19.26
C ALA A 172 1.94 8.12 18.54
N GLU A 173 1.89 8.15 17.21
CA GLU A 173 2.94 8.75 16.38
C GLU A 173 3.01 10.27 16.58
N GLU A 174 1.89 10.98 16.58
CA GLU A 174 1.85 12.42 16.78
C GLU A 174 2.33 12.83 18.18
N GLU A 175 2.03 12.05 19.22
CA GLU A 175 2.54 12.30 20.57
C GLU A 175 4.07 12.13 20.67
N ILE A 176 4.65 11.16 19.96
CA ILE A 176 6.09 10.82 20.06
C ILE A 176 6.94 11.63 19.06
N TYR A 177 6.47 11.76 17.82
CA TYR A 177 7.19 12.40 16.72
C TYR A 177 6.73 13.84 16.43
N GLY A 178 5.48 14.20 16.76
CA GLY A 178 4.85 15.46 16.32
C GLY A 178 4.36 15.45 14.87
N PHE A 179 4.36 14.28 14.22
CA PHE A 179 3.86 14.00 12.88
C PHE A 179 3.55 12.49 12.77
N ASN A 180 2.86 12.08 11.71
CA ASN A 180 2.45 10.69 11.54
C ASN A 180 2.95 10.04 10.22
N HIS A 181 2.69 8.75 10.07
CA HIS A 181 3.10 7.95 8.91
C HIS A 181 2.45 8.40 7.60
N THR A 182 1.25 8.98 7.62
CA THR A 182 0.57 9.41 6.39
C THR A 182 1.33 10.58 5.75
N GLU A 183 1.79 11.52 6.58
CA GLU A 183 2.60 12.65 6.15
C GLU A 183 3.96 12.20 5.60
N ILE A 184 4.65 11.31 6.31
CA ILE A 184 5.97 10.81 5.87
C ILE A 184 5.83 10.02 4.57
N GLY A 185 4.91 9.06 4.53
CA GLY A 185 4.71 8.18 3.39
C GLY A 185 4.38 8.96 2.12
N ALA A 186 3.39 9.85 2.20
CA ALA A 186 2.95 10.67 1.07
C ALA A 186 4.09 11.53 0.49
N ARG A 187 4.85 12.24 1.36
CA ARG A 187 5.95 13.11 0.90
C ARG A 187 7.12 12.34 0.31
N VAL A 188 7.43 11.15 0.82
CA VAL A 188 8.50 10.33 0.25
C VAL A 188 8.11 9.83 -1.15
N ILE A 189 6.89 9.29 -1.32
CA ILE A 189 6.48 8.79 -2.64
C ILE A 189 6.25 9.92 -3.66
N GLU A 190 5.85 11.11 -3.19
CA GLU A 190 5.79 12.32 -4.02
C GLU A 190 7.18 12.68 -4.56
N LYS A 191 8.21 12.70 -3.70
CA LYS A 191 9.61 12.93 -4.12
C LYS A 191 10.12 11.88 -5.10
N TRP A 192 9.63 10.65 -4.99
CA TRP A 192 9.95 9.57 -5.93
C TRP A 192 9.18 9.65 -7.26
N GLY A 193 8.27 10.60 -7.42
CA GLY A 193 7.53 10.84 -8.66
C GLY A 193 6.33 9.93 -8.87
N PHE A 194 5.73 9.41 -7.78
CA PHE A 194 4.47 8.67 -7.89
C PHE A 194 3.31 9.57 -8.31
N ALA A 195 2.25 8.93 -8.81
CA ALA A 195 1.06 9.65 -9.28
C ALA A 195 0.38 10.41 -8.12
N PRO A 196 -0.10 11.65 -8.33
CA PRO A 196 -0.77 12.44 -7.30
C PRO A 196 -1.91 11.70 -6.60
N LEU A 197 -2.67 10.88 -7.35
CA LEU A 197 -3.73 10.05 -6.79
C LEU A 197 -3.22 9.08 -5.70
N LEU A 198 -2.07 8.45 -5.90
CA LEU A 198 -1.50 7.56 -4.88
C LEU A 198 -0.97 8.35 -3.67
N VAL A 199 -0.38 9.52 -3.91
CA VAL A 199 0.03 10.45 -2.83
C VAL A 199 -1.18 10.81 -1.97
N SER A 200 -2.31 11.17 -2.59
CA SER A 200 -3.55 11.50 -1.88
C SER A 200 -4.11 10.32 -1.10
N ILE A 201 -3.99 9.09 -1.60
CA ILE A 201 -4.37 7.89 -0.85
C ILE A 201 -3.53 7.77 0.42
N LEU A 202 -2.20 7.81 0.32
CA LEU A 202 -1.32 7.67 1.48
C LEU A 202 -1.57 8.77 2.50
N GLU A 203 -1.75 10.01 2.07
CA GLU A 203 -1.97 11.15 2.98
C GLU A 203 -3.31 11.05 3.74
N ASN A 204 -4.37 10.57 3.08
CA ASN A 204 -5.74 10.73 3.55
C ASN A 204 -6.45 9.43 3.92
N HIS A 205 -5.80 8.27 3.87
CA HIS A 205 -6.44 6.98 4.12
C HIS A 205 -7.00 6.79 5.54
N HIS A 206 -6.66 7.63 6.53
CA HIS A 206 -7.31 7.62 7.86
C HIS A 206 -8.52 8.56 7.97
N LEU A 207 -8.82 9.35 6.93
CA LEU A 207 -9.93 10.31 6.88
C LEU A 207 -9.89 11.40 7.98
N ASN A 208 -8.73 11.71 8.57
CA ASN A 208 -8.56 12.68 9.65
C ASN A 208 -9.15 14.06 9.29
N ASN A 209 -10.35 14.35 9.79
CA ASN A 209 -11.14 15.56 9.47
C ASN A 209 -11.51 15.73 7.99
N LEU A 210 -11.31 14.71 7.16
CA LEU A 210 -11.65 14.73 5.74
C LEU A 210 -12.99 14.02 5.52
N LYS A 211 -13.94 14.70 4.88
CA LYS A 211 -15.17 14.06 4.42
C LYS A 211 -15.03 13.68 2.96
N LEU A 212 -15.26 12.41 2.63
CA LEU A 212 -15.16 11.87 1.27
C LEU A 212 -16.02 12.65 0.25
N GLN A 213 -17.18 13.15 0.67
CA GLN A 213 -18.09 13.96 -0.15
C GLN A 213 -17.53 15.34 -0.54
N ASP A 214 -16.51 15.85 0.17
CA ASP A 214 -15.92 17.16 -0.10
C ASP A 214 -14.81 17.06 -1.18
N ILE A 215 -14.44 15.83 -1.57
CA ILE A 215 -13.44 15.56 -2.61
C ILE A 215 -14.10 15.61 -3.99
N LYS A 216 -13.68 16.58 -4.82
CA LYS A 216 -14.28 16.83 -6.15
C LYS A 216 -14.04 15.71 -7.16
N ASP A 217 -12.86 15.11 -7.12
CA ASP A 217 -12.50 14.02 -8.01
C ASP A 217 -13.03 12.70 -7.45
N GLU A 218 -14.01 12.13 -8.13
CA GLU A 218 -14.70 10.91 -7.69
C GLU A 218 -13.76 9.70 -7.64
N ALA A 219 -12.77 9.61 -8.54
CA ALA A 219 -11.80 8.52 -8.54
C ALA A 219 -10.87 8.63 -7.32
N VAL A 220 -10.47 9.85 -6.96
CA VAL A 220 -9.71 10.12 -5.72
C VAL A 220 -10.53 9.74 -4.49
N ALA A 221 -11.77 10.22 -4.40
CA ALA A 221 -12.66 9.96 -3.26
C ALA A 221 -12.90 8.46 -3.07
N LYS A 222 -13.23 7.74 -4.15
CA LYS A 222 -13.45 6.29 -4.12
C LYS A 222 -12.18 5.55 -3.70
N SER A 223 -11.03 5.90 -4.26
CA SER A 223 -9.77 5.20 -3.95
C SER A 223 -9.36 5.37 -2.49
N ILE A 224 -9.52 6.57 -1.92
CA ILE A 224 -9.29 6.83 -0.48
C ILE A 224 -10.28 6.02 0.37
N ALA A 225 -11.57 6.04 0.02
CA ALA A 225 -12.60 5.29 0.74
C ALA A 225 -12.32 3.77 0.72
N ILE A 226 -11.92 3.23 -0.44
CA ILE A 226 -11.60 1.81 -0.60
C ILE A 226 -10.42 1.42 0.27
N VAL A 227 -9.34 2.22 0.28
CA VAL A 227 -8.14 1.92 1.08
C VAL A 227 -8.41 2.07 2.58
N ASN A 228 -9.17 3.09 3.00
CA ASN A 228 -9.61 3.21 4.40
C ASN A 228 -10.46 1.99 4.83
N LEU A 229 -11.40 1.55 3.99
CA LEU A 229 -12.22 0.37 4.30
C LEU A 229 -11.39 -0.90 4.33
N ALA A 230 -10.40 -1.03 3.45
CA ALA A 230 -9.47 -2.16 3.40
C ALA A 230 -8.60 -2.27 4.65
N ASP A 231 -8.07 -1.15 5.17
CA ASP A 231 -7.36 -1.11 6.46
C ASP A 231 -8.28 -1.60 7.60
N ASN A 232 -9.52 -1.08 7.67
CA ASN A 232 -10.48 -1.50 8.69
C ASN A 232 -10.88 -2.99 8.56
N VAL A 233 -10.97 -3.54 7.35
CA VAL A 233 -11.15 -4.98 7.16
C VAL A 233 -9.98 -5.77 7.76
N CYS A 234 -8.74 -5.30 7.60
CA CYS A 234 -7.58 -5.95 8.22
C CYS A 234 -7.64 -5.89 9.75
N LYS A 235 -8.10 -4.77 10.34
CA LYS A 235 -8.35 -4.67 11.79
C LYS A 235 -9.39 -5.69 12.26
N VAL A 236 -10.50 -5.82 11.53
CA VAL A 236 -11.55 -6.80 11.84
C VAL A 236 -11.03 -8.23 11.76
N LEU A 237 -10.23 -8.55 10.73
CA LEU A 237 -9.70 -9.90 10.51
C LEU A 237 -8.45 -10.22 11.34
N GLY A 238 -7.83 -9.21 11.97
CA GLY A 238 -6.57 -9.36 12.68
C GLY A 238 -5.34 -9.52 11.77
N ILE A 239 -5.45 -9.15 10.48
CA ILE A 239 -4.35 -9.26 9.52
C ILE A 239 -3.33 -8.14 9.79
N GLY A 240 -2.14 -8.51 10.29
CA GLY A 240 -1.15 -7.55 10.72
C GLY A 240 -1.47 -6.88 12.06
N TYR A 241 -2.34 -7.49 12.87
CA TYR A 241 -2.67 -7.06 14.22
C TYR A 241 -2.54 -8.22 15.21
N ARG A 242 -2.47 -7.92 16.51
CA ARG A 242 -2.34 -8.94 17.56
C ARG A 242 -3.58 -9.85 17.65
N SER A 243 -4.75 -9.30 17.39
CA SER A 243 -6.02 -10.01 17.43
C SER A 243 -7.05 -9.33 16.52
N PRO A 244 -8.04 -10.09 16.00
CA PRO A 244 -9.22 -9.54 15.36
C PRO A 244 -9.94 -8.50 16.23
N ASN A 245 -10.48 -7.44 15.61
CA ASN A 245 -11.34 -6.46 16.27
C ASN A 245 -12.79 -6.55 15.75
N GLU A 246 -13.58 -7.42 16.37
CA GLU A 246 -14.98 -7.65 16.00
C GLU A 246 -15.93 -6.49 16.37
N ALA A 247 -15.46 -5.52 17.18
CA ALA A 247 -16.25 -4.36 17.57
C ALA A 247 -16.41 -3.36 16.41
N ILE A 248 -15.51 -3.39 15.42
CA ILE A 248 -15.59 -2.52 14.24
C ILE A 248 -16.73 -2.99 13.34
N LYS A 249 -17.76 -2.15 13.25
CA LYS A 249 -18.88 -2.37 12.35
C LYS A 249 -18.62 -1.77 10.98
N LEU A 250 -17.95 -2.53 10.11
CA LEU A 250 -17.52 -2.06 8.78
C LEU A 250 -18.61 -1.32 7.97
N HIS A 251 -19.85 -1.80 8.03
CA HIS A 251 -20.99 -1.23 7.28
C HIS A 251 -21.47 0.13 7.80
N GLU A 252 -21.11 0.49 9.04
CA GLU A 252 -21.42 1.80 9.64
C GLU A 252 -20.29 2.82 9.38
N LEU A 253 -19.14 2.39 8.86
CA LEU A 253 -18.01 3.28 8.61
C LEU A 253 -18.27 4.24 7.44
N PRO A 254 -17.79 5.50 7.51
CA PRO A 254 -17.90 6.47 6.43
C PRO A 254 -17.56 5.95 5.02
N PRO A 255 -16.45 5.20 4.78
CA PRO A 255 -16.17 4.67 3.46
C PRO A 255 -17.20 3.66 2.95
N ALA A 256 -17.75 2.79 3.80
CA ALA A 256 -18.73 1.79 3.38
C ALA A 256 -20.06 2.45 2.98
N VAL A 257 -20.47 3.47 3.75
CA VAL A 257 -21.63 4.30 3.45
C VAL A 257 -21.40 5.07 2.15
N PHE A 258 -20.23 5.71 1.99
CA PHE A 258 -19.88 6.47 0.78
C PHE A 258 -19.85 5.60 -0.48
N LEU A 259 -19.29 4.40 -0.39
CA LEU A 259 -19.23 3.43 -1.50
C LEU A 259 -20.55 2.69 -1.73
N ASN A 260 -21.58 2.94 -0.90
CA ASN A 260 -22.88 2.28 -0.94
C ASN A 260 -22.78 0.75 -0.91
N ILE A 261 -21.93 0.20 -0.03
CA ILE A 261 -21.76 -1.25 0.12
C ILE A 261 -22.69 -1.75 1.21
N GLU A 262 -23.69 -2.54 0.84
CA GLU A 262 -24.63 -3.13 1.78
C GLU A 262 -23.96 -4.04 2.81
N LYS A 263 -24.50 -4.06 4.04
CA LYS A 263 -24.01 -4.87 5.16
C LYS A 263 -23.78 -6.34 4.79
N ASN A 264 -24.75 -6.97 4.12
CA ASN A 264 -24.65 -8.39 3.75
C ASN A 264 -23.55 -8.64 2.72
N LYS A 265 -23.42 -7.72 1.75
CA LYS A 265 -22.35 -7.77 0.74
C LYS A 265 -20.99 -7.60 1.39
N LEU A 266 -20.86 -6.68 2.35
CA LEU A 266 -19.61 -6.42 3.05
C LEU A 266 -19.18 -7.58 3.95
N ALA A 267 -20.14 -8.25 4.61
CA ALA A 267 -19.87 -9.46 5.39
C ALA A 267 -19.35 -10.60 4.50
N LEU A 268 -20.01 -10.86 3.36
CA LEU A 268 -19.57 -11.86 2.39
C LEU A 268 -18.17 -11.51 1.83
N LEU A 269 -17.96 -10.23 1.50
CA LEU A 269 -16.70 -9.74 0.98
C LEU A 269 -15.57 -9.93 2.00
N THR A 270 -15.83 -9.66 3.28
CA THR A 270 -14.85 -9.84 4.37
C THR A 270 -14.41 -11.30 4.49
N GLY A 271 -15.34 -12.25 4.40
CA GLY A 271 -15.02 -13.69 4.36
C GLY A 271 -14.16 -14.07 3.15
N ASN A 272 -14.54 -13.60 1.96
CA ASN A 272 -13.79 -13.86 0.73
C ASN A 272 -12.37 -13.25 0.77
N ILE A 273 -12.21 -12.09 1.42
CA ILE A 273 -10.92 -11.43 1.63
C ILE A 273 -10.02 -12.30 2.51
N GLN A 274 -10.54 -12.83 3.63
CA GLN A 274 -9.78 -13.74 4.51
C GLN A 274 -9.29 -14.98 3.75
N GLU A 275 -10.20 -15.67 3.05
CA GLU A 275 -9.86 -16.86 2.26
C GLU A 275 -8.82 -16.56 1.18
N THR A 276 -8.94 -15.40 0.53
CA THR A 276 -8.00 -14.97 -0.51
C THR A 276 -6.64 -14.61 0.10
N TYR A 277 -6.60 -13.91 1.23
CA TYR A 277 -5.36 -13.61 1.93
C TYR A 277 -4.61 -14.88 2.34
N ASP A 278 -5.32 -15.87 2.92
CA ASP A 278 -4.69 -17.12 3.32
C ASP A 278 -4.13 -17.93 2.14
N ARG A 279 -4.81 -17.88 0.98
CA ARG A 279 -4.35 -18.53 -0.25
C ARG A 279 -3.18 -17.79 -0.90
N GLU A 280 -3.24 -16.45 -0.96
CA GLU A 280 -2.38 -15.65 -1.83
C GLU A 280 -1.24 -14.93 -1.09
N LYS A 281 -1.21 -14.83 0.24
CA LYS A 281 -0.17 -14.04 0.95
C LYS A 281 1.27 -14.47 0.59
N SER A 282 1.48 -15.76 0.37
CA SER A 282 2.78 -16.30 -0.05
C SER A 282 3.23 -15.79 -1.43
N VAL A 283 2.31 -15.26 -2.26
CA VAL A 283 2.64 -14.56 -3.52
C VAL A 283 3.48 -13.32 -3.28
N PHE A 284 3.32 -12.71 -2.11
CA PHE A 284 3.99 -11.47 -1.73
C PHE A 284 5.26 -11.70 -0.88
N GLU A 285 5.54 -12.95 -0.47
CA GLU A 285 6.76 -13.38 0.24
C GLU A 285 7.90 -13.78 -0.70
#